data_AF-A0A1G3PRJ9-F1
#
_entry.id   AF-A0A1G3PRJ9-F1
#
_cell.length_a   1.000
_cell.length_b   1.000
_cell.length_c   1.000
_cell.angle_alpha   90.00
_cell.angle_beta   90.00
_cell.angle_gamma   90.00
#
_symmetry.space_group_name_H-M   'P 1'
#
loop_
_entity.id
_entity.type
_entity.pdbx_description
1 polymer ?
#
loop_
_entity_poly.entity_id
_entity_poly.type
_entity_poly.pdbx_seq_one_letter_code
_entity_poly.pdbx_strand_id
1 'polypeptide(L)'
;MEFCSQLFDYLSARMEKSQKENIYFELSETHYLDSSFIGVIVSIEKKLQKDSRGSIVILNPTEKVKEILSMMGLSEILPMRDNMTIKNLDLNEEIQQKLEKDYKDIKLLLESHQSLMEINPENKKRFGLVEEMLKQELERNKNE
;
A
#
# COMPACT_ATOMS: atom_id res chain seq x y z
N MET A 1 -1.77 -10.71 6.41
CA MET A 1 -3.02 -10.78 5.60
C MET A 1 -4.22 -10.15 6.31
N GLU A 2 -4.34 -10.29 7.65
CA GLU A 2 -5.50 -9.81 8.42
C GLU A 2 -5.71 -8.28 8.36
N PHE A 3 -4.63 -7.49 8.37
CA PHE A 3 -4.67 -6.02 8.30
C PHE A 3 -5.37 -5.48 7.05
N CYS A 4 -5.02 -5.97 5.86
CA CYS A 4 -5.58 -5.46 4.60
C CYS A 4 -7.09 -5.72 4.51
N SER A 5 -7.56 -6.85 5.06
CA SER A 5 -8.99 -7.13 5.14
C SER A 5 -9.69 -6.13 6.06
N GLN A 6 -9.16 -5.90 7.26
CA GLN A 6 -9.75 -4.97 8.22
C GLN A 6 -9.74 -3.52 7.70
N LEU A 7 -8.66 -3.10 7.04
CA LEU A 7 -8.57 -1.78 6.40
C LEU A 7 -9.63 -1.63 5.31
N PHE A 8 -9.82 -2.65 4.48
CA PHE A 8 -10.86 -2.65 3.44
C PHE A 8 -12.26 -2.52 4.03
N ASP A 9 -12.57 -3.28 5.08
CA ASP A 9 -13.86 -3.26 5.74
C ASP A 9 -14.14 -1.90 6.40
N TYR A 10 -13.13 -1.35 7.10
CA TYR A 10 -13.22 -0.02 7.71
C TYR A 10 -13.50 1.07 6.67
N LEU A 11 -12.70 1.12 5.60
CA LEU A 11 -12.87 2.12 4.54
C LEU A 11 -14.21 1.94 3.82
N SER A 12 -14.63 0.71 3.56
CA SER A 12 -15.92 0.42 2.93
C SER A 12 -17.09 0.90 3.79
N ALA A 13 -17.07 0.62 5.10
CA ALA A 13 -18.12 1.03 6.03
C ALA A 13 -18.17 2.56 6.20
N ARG A 14 -17.01 3.24 6.18
CA ARG A 14 -16.95 4.71 6.21
C ARG A 14 -17.55 5.33 4.96
N MET A 15 -17.24 4.78 3.79
CA MET A 15 -17.80 5.23 2.51
C MET A 15 -19.33 5.10 2.44
N GLU A 16 -19.95 4.15 3.15
CA GLU A 16 -21.42 4.04 3.20
C GLU A 16 -22.08 5.18 4.00
N LYS A 17 -21.35 5.80 4.93
CA LYS A 17 -21.85 6.88 5.79
C LYS A 17 -21.63 8.28 5.20
N SER A 18 -20.73 8.42 4.23
CA SER A 18 -20.35 9.70 3.61
C SER A 18 -20.78 9.77 2.14
N GLN A 19 -21.35 10.91 1.71
CA GLN A 19 -21.80 11.08 0.31
C GLN A 19 -20.67 11.39 -0.68
N LYS A 20 -19.59 12.07 -0.25
CA LYS A 20 -18.36 12.31 -1.02
C LYS A 20 -17.18 12.41 -0.08
N GLU A 21 -16.10 11.67 -0.36
CA GLU A 21 -14.89 11.69 0.46
C GLU A 21 -13.68 11.40 -0.44
N ASN A 22 -12.72 12.34 -0.47
CA ASN A 22 -11.38 12.03 -0.95
C ASN A 22 -10.62 11.38 0.20
N ILE A 23 -9.92 10.29 -0.09
CA ILE A 23 -9.13 9.56 0.89
C ILE A 23 -7.66 9.86 0.62
N TYR A 24 -6.96 10.38 1.63
CA TYR A 24 -5.56 10.74 1.51
C TYR A 24 -4.71 9.74 2.28
N PHE A 25 -3.77 9.08 1.60
CA PHE A 25 -2.77 8.21 2.23
C PHE A 25 -1.45 8.98 2.32
N GLU A 26 -1.02 9.31 3.52
CA GLU A 26 0.30 9.89 3.79
C GLU A 26 1.33 8.75 3.87
N LEU A 27 2.30 8.74 2.96
CA LEU A 27 3.28 7.67 2.81
C LEU A 27 4.75 8.13 2.93
N SER A 28 5.02 9.22 3.65
CA SER A 28 6.37 9.79 3.83
C SER A 28 7.33 8.87 4.58
N GLU A 29 6.81 8.04 5.49
CA GLU A 29 7.58 7.05 6.24
C GLU A 29 7.44 5.63 5.67
N THR A 30 6.68 5.47 4.58
CA THR A 30 6.43 4.15 3.99
C THR A 30 7.53 3.81 3.00
N HIS A 31 8.16 2.65 3.22
CA HIS A 31 9.25 2.18 2.37
C HIS A 31 8.84 1.02 1.46
N TYR A 32 7.70 0.35 1.73
CA TYR A 32 7.21 -0.80 0.99
C TYR A 32 5.69 -0.88 0.91
N LEU A 33 5.19 -1.32 -0.25
CA LEU A 33 3.81 -1.72 -0.47
C LEU A 33 3.79 -3.14 -1.09
N ASP A 34 3.01 -4.04 -0.50
CA ASP A 34 2.77 -5.37 -1.06
C ASP A 34 1.49 -5.42 -1.91
N SER A 35 1.27 -6.55 -2.58
CA SER A 35 0.08 -6.78 -3.40
C SER A 35 -1.23 -6.74 -2.62
N SER A 36 -1.22 -7.06 -1.32
CA SER A 36 -2.41 -7.07 -0.48
C SER A 36 -2.88 -5.64 -0.21
N PHE A 37 -1.97 -4.75 0.19
CA PHE A 37 -2.30 -3.34 0.42
C PHE A 37 -2.71 -2.64 -0.88
N ILE A 38 -1.96 -2.87 -1.96
CA ILE A 38 -2.29 -2.35 -3.29
C ILE A 38 -3.68 -2.83 -3.74
N GLY A 39 -4.00 -4.12 -3.51
CA GLY A 39 -5.30 -4.68 -3.83
C GLY A 39 -6.45 -3.97 -3.11
N VAL A 40 -6.25 -3.60 -1.84
CA VAL A 40 -7.21 -2.81 -1.06
C VAL A 40 -7.38 -1.42 -1.65
N ILE A 41 -6.29 -0.67 -1.82
CA ILE A 41 -6.33 0.71 -2.35
C ILE A 41 -7.03 0.75 -3.70
N VAL A 42 -6.65 -0.13 -4.64
CA VAL A 42 -7.26 -0.16 -5.98
C VAL A 42 -8.75 -0.52 -5.92
N SER A 43 -9.14 -1.43 -5.01
CA SER A 43 -10.54 -1.81 -4.85
C SER A 43 -11.39 -0.67 -4.30
N ILE A 44 -10.84 0.09 -3.33
CA ILE A 44 -11.50 1.27 -2.76
C ILE A 44 -11.58 2.39 -3.80
N GLU A 45 -10.50 2.67 -4.55
CA GLU A 45 -10.50 3.68 -5.61
C GLU A 45 -11.57 3.39 -6.66
N LYS A 46 -11.68 2.14 -7.12
CA LYS A 46 -12.74 1.74 -8.05
C LYS A 46 -14.14 1.97 -7.50
N LYS A 47 -14.38 1.70 -6.21
CA LYS A 47 -15.68 1.97 -5.57
C LYS A 47 -15.97 3.47 -5.51
N LEU A 48 -14.99 4.30 -5.16
CA LEU A 48 -15.14 5.76 -5.11
C LEU A 48 -15.46 6.34 -6.49
N GLN A 49 -14.74 5.92 -7.52
CA GLN A 49 -14.94 6.37 -8.90
C GLN A 49 -16.29 5.93 -9.45
N LYS A 50 -16.67 4.66 -9.26
CA LYS A 50 -17.95 4.10 -9.74
C LYS A 50 -19.14 4.92 -9.27
N ASP A 51 -19.12 5.35 -8.02
CA ASP A 51 -20.22 6.07 -7.40
C ASP A 51 -20.05 7.59 -7.47
N SER A 52 -19.02 8.09 -8.17
CA SER A 52 -18.68 9.53 -8.27
C SER A 52 -18.52 10.21 -6.90
N ARG A 53 -17.95 9.48 -5.94
CA ARG A 53 -17.83 9.90 -4.52
C ARG A 53 -16.49 10.54 -4.17
N GLY A 54 -15.48 10.45 -5.03
CA GLY A 54 -14.15 11.03 -4.79
C GLY A 54 -13.06 10.16 -5.37
N SER A 55 -11.85 10.34 -4.86
CA SER A 55 -10.68 9.55 -5.22
C SER A 55 -9.72 9.37 -4.03
N ILE A 56 -8.89 8.35 -4.12
CA ILE A 56 -7.69 8.18 -3.33
C ILE A 56 -6.60 9.10 -3.87
N VAL A 57 -5.87 9.75 -2.98
CA VAL A 57 -4.68 10.54 -3.31
C VAL A 57 -3.54 10.09 -2.41
N ILE A 58 -2.39 9.82 -3.01
CA ILE A 58 -1.16 9.47 -2.30
C ILE A 58 -0.38 10.76 -2.01
N LEU A 59 -0.10 11.00 -0.74
CA LEU A 59 0.65 12.16 -0.26
C LEU A 59 2.05 11.74 0.15
N ASN A 60 3.04 12.51 -0.30
CA ASN A 60 4.46 12.40 0.05
C ASN A 60 5.03 10.98 -0.05
N PRO A 61 4.75 10.18 -1.09
CA PRO A 61 5.33 8.84 -1.17
C PRO A 61 6.86 8.94 -1.27
N THR A 62 7.56 8.03 -0.60
CA THR A 62 9.01 7.87 -0.82
C THR A 62 9.29 7.49 -2.27
N GLU A 63 10.49 7.79 -2.78
CA GLU A 63 10.89 7.44 -4.15
C GLU A 63 10.72 5.93 -4.43
N LYS A 64 11.01 5.10 -3.42
CA LYS A 64 10.83 3.65 -3.50
C LYS A 64 9.36 3.24 -3.67
N VAL A 65 8.45 3.90 -2.95
CA VAL A 65 7.00 3.69 -3.11
C VAL A 65 6.53 4.17 -4.49
N LYS A 66 7.05 5.29 -5.00
CA LYS A 66 6.74 5.78 -6.35
C LYS A 66 7.14 4.75 -7.42
N GLU A 67 8.33 4.17 -7.31
CA GLU A 67 8.81 3.13 -8.22
C GLU A 67 7.88 1.90 -8.22
N ILE A 68 7.50 1.41 -7.04
CA ILE A 68 6.58 0.26 -6.91
C ILE A 68 5.23 0.57 -7.59
N LEU A 69 4.62 1.71 -7.28
CA LEU A 69 3.33 2.11 -7.86
C LEU A 69 3.43 2.28 -9.38
N SER A 70 4.54 2.84 -9.88
CA SER A 70 4.80 2.99 -11.31
C SER A 70 4.97 1.65 -12.02
N MET A 71 5.75 0.73 -11.46
CA MET A 71 5.92 -0.62 -12.02
C MET A 71 4.60 -1.40 -12.11
N MET A 72 3.68 -1.12 -11.18
CA MET A 72 2.36 -1.74 -11.16
C MET A 72 1.36 -1.05 -12.11
N GLY A 73 1.75 0.03 -12.78
CA GLY A 73 0.88 0.80 -13.68
C GLY A 73 -0.20 1.59 -12.93
N LEU A 74 0.03 1.92 -11.66
CA LEU A 74 -0.96 2.59 -10.80
C LEU A 74 -0.82 4.10 -10.78
N SER A 75 0.23 4.65 -11.39
CA SER A 75 0.47 6.10 -11.43
C SER A 75 -0.66 6.90 -12.08
N GLU A 76 -1.40 6.29 -13.01
CA GLU A 76 -2.56 6.92 -13.68
C GLU A 76 -3.85 6.78 -12.86
N ILE A 77 -3.91 5.81 -11.95
CA ILE A 77 -5.09 5.48 -11.14
C ILE A 77 -5.04 6.22 -9.81
N LEU A 78 -3.85 6.40 -9.25
CA LEU A 78 -3.61 6.98 -7.92
C LEU A 78 -2.81 8.27 -8.07
N PRO A 79 -3.47 9.45 -8.06
CA PRO A 79 -2.79 10.72 -8.05
C PRO A 79 -1.79 10.82 -6.89
N MET A 80 -0.54 11.12 -7.21
CA MET A 80 0.51 11.37 -6.23
C MET A 80 0.76 12.88 -6.08
N ARG A 81 1.03 13.33 -4.85
CA ARG A 81 1.36 14.72 -4.53
C ARG A 81 2.54 14.74 -3.56
N ASP A 82 3.56 15.51 -3.90
CA ASP A 82 4.76 15.69 -3.07
C ASP A 82 4.68 16.99 -2.26
N ASN A 83 5.42 17.04 -1.14
CA ASN A 83 5.57 18.20 -0.27
C ASN A 83 4.25 18.78 0.27
N MET A 84 3.26 17.90 0.49
CA MET A 84 1.96 18.27 1.06
C MET A 84 2.05 18.25 2.58
N THR A 85 1.90 19.40 3.21
CA THR A 85 1.75 19.49 4.67
C THR A 85 0.27 19.34 5.03
N ILE A 86 -0.09 18.30 5.78
CA ILE A 86 -1.44 18.18 6.30
C ILE A 86 -1.55 19.06 7.55
N LYS A 87 -2.24 20.21 7.43
CA LYS A 87 -2.51 21.13 8.54
C LYS A 87 -3.92 20.86 9.07
N ASN A 88 -4.09 20.90 10.39
CA ASN A 88 -5.37 20.70 11.08
C ASN A 88 -6.00 19.31 10.85
N LEU A 89 -5.22 18.24 11.04
CA LEU A 89 -5.80 16.92 11.27
C LEU A 89 -6.37 16.89 12.69
N ASP A 90 -7.67 17.13 12.82
CA ASP A 90 -8.40 16.60 13.97
C ASP A 90 -8.39 15.07 13.82
N LEU A 91 -7.37 14.43 14.39
CA LEU A 91 -7.25 12.97 14.48
C LEU A 91 -8.39 12.44 15.35
N ASN A 92 -9.57 12.34 14.75
CA ASN A 92 -10.79 11.95 15.46
C ASN A 92 -10.83 10.45 15.75
N GLU A 93 -10.07 9.64 15.01
CA GLU A 93 -10.01 8.19 15.15
C GLU A 93 -8.58 7.69 14.85
N GLU A 94 -7.95 7.05 15.82
CA GLU A 94 -6.71 6.29 15.62
C GLU A 94 -7.08 4.82 15.43
N ILE A 95 -6.56 4.17 14.39
CA ILE A 95 -6.64 2.71 14.28
C ILE A 95 -5.72 2.15 15.37
N GLN A 96 -6.27 1.80 16.54
CA GLN A 96 -5.51 1.35 17.73
C GLN A 96 -4.69 0.06 17.54
N GLN A 97 -4.63 -0.50 16.34
CA GLN A 97 -3.79 -1.65 16.03
C GLN A 97 -2.39 -1.18 15.63
N LYS A 98 -1.44 -1.28 16.57
CA LYS A 98 0.00 -1.23 16.27
C LYS A 98 0.37 -2.52 15.52
N LEU A 99 0.81 -2.40 14.28
CA LEU A 99 1.02 -3.56 13.40
C LEU A 99 2.36 -3.44 12.68
N GLU A 100 3.41 -3.75 13.42
CA GLU A 100 4.74 -3.99 12.87
C GLU A 100 4.72 -5.38 12.20
N LYS A 101 5.12 -5.47 10.93
CA LYS A 101 5.37 -6.77 10.30
C LYS A 101 6.65 -7.32 10.90
N ASP A 102 6.58 -8.48 11.55
CA ASP A 102 7.77 -9.09 12.12
C ASP A 102 8.66 -9.73 11.03
N TYR A 103 9.87 -10.14 11.40
CA TYR A 103 10.80 -10.84 10.52
C TYR A 103 10.16 -12.04 9.80
N LYS A 104 9.24 -12.77 10.44
CA LYS A 104 8.61 -13.96 9.86
C LYS A 104 7.62 -13.58 8.75
N ASP A 105 6.87 -12.49 8.93
CA ASP A 105 5.96 -11.98 7.91
C ASP A 105 6.70 -11.53 6.65
N ILE A 106 7.81 -10.80 6.82
CA ILE A 106 8.65 -10.35 5.71
C ILE A 106 9.27 -11.54 4.98
N LYS A 107 9.74 -12.55 5.75
CA LYS A 107 10.31 -13.77 5.19
C LYS A 107 9.28 -14.56 4.36
N LEU A 108 8.06 -14.72 4.87
CA LEU A 108 6.99 -15.44 4.17
C LEU A 108 6.58 -14.74 2.88
N LEU A 109 6.52 -13.41 2.89
CA LEU A 109 6.26 -12.59 1.71
C LEU A 109 7.35 -12.78 0.64
N LEU A 110 8.63 -12.77 1.06
CA LEU A 110 9.76 -13.02 0.18
C LEU A 110 9.71 -14.41 -0.47
N GLU A 111 9.49 -15.47 0.32
CA GLU A 111 9.39 -16.85 -0.17
C GLU A 111 8.23 -17.03 -1.17
N SER A 112 7.10 -16.39 -0.90
CA SER A 112 5.94 -16.39 -1.81
C SER A 112 6.27 -15.68 -3.13
N HIS A 113 7.02 -14.57 -3.08
CA HIS A 113 7.40 -13.83 -4.28
C HIS A 113 8.42 -14.59 -5.13
N GLN A 114 9.41 -15.23 -4.48
CA GLN A 114 10.39 -16.10 -5.14
C GLN A 114 9.70 -17.27 -5.86
N SER A 115 8.76 -17.93 -5.20
CA SER A 115 7.94 -18.99 -5.82
C SER A 115 7.21 -18.48 -7.08
N LEU A 116 6.69 -17.25 -7.05
CA LEU A 116 5.98 -16.64 -8.16
C LEU A 116 6.91 -16.29 -9.34
N MET A 117 8.17 -15.95 -9.05
CA MET A 117 9.21 -15.67 -10.04
C MET A 117 9.74 -16.93 -10.73
N GLU A 118 9.73 -18.08 -10.04
CA GLU A 118 10.16 -19.37 -10.60
C GLU A 118 9.15 -19.95 -11.60
N ILE A 119 7.88 -19.54 -11.54
CA ILE A 119 6.81 -20.04 -12.41
C ILE A 119 6.97 -19.57 -13.86
N ASN A 120 7.49 -18.36 -14.11
CA ASN A 120 7.65 -17.82 -15.47
C ASN A 120 8.87 -16.87 -15.56
N PRO A 121 9.78 -17.05 -16.54
CA PRO A 121 10.90 -16.14 -16.76
C PRO A 121 10.53 -14.65 -16.90
N GLU A 122 9.35 -14.33 -17.43
CA GLU A 122 8.86 -12.94 -17.47
C GLU A 122 8.53 -12.39 -16.07
N ASN A 123 8.03 -13.24 -15.17
CA ASN A 123 7.75 -12.87 -13.78
C ASN A 123 9.04 -12.47 -13.06
N LYS A 124 10.15 -13.15 -13.35
CA LYS A 124 11.46 -12.81 -12.79
C LYS A 124 11.90 -11.39 -13.17
N LYS A 125 11.68 -10.99 -14.43
CA LYS A 125 11.95 -9.63 -14.91
C LYS A 125 11.01 -8.60 -14.29
N ARG A 126 9.73 -8.96 -14.12
CA ARG A 126 8.69 -8.08 -13.60
C ARG A 126 8.77 -7.84 -12.10
N PHE A 127 9.25 -8.83 -11.34
CA PHE A 127 9.18 -8.86 -9.88
C PHE A 127 10.56 -8.83 -9.19
N GLY A 128 11.66 -8.81 -9.95
CA GLY A 128 13.02 -8.82 -9.39
C GLY A 128 13.33 -7.65 -8.45
N LEU A 129 12.84 -6.44 -8.74
CA LEU A 129 13.02 -5.28 -7.87
C LEU A 129 12.33 -5.47 -6.50
N VAL A 130 11.17 -6.13 -6.49
CA VAL A 130 10.41 -6.41 -5.26
C VAL A 130 11.14 -7.47 -4.41
N GLU A 131 11.76 -8.47 -5.04
CA GLU A 131 12.56 -9.48 -4.36
C GLU A 131 13.81 -8.88 -3.70
N GLU A 132 14.60 -8.07 -4.43
CA GLU A 132 15.82 -7.44 -3.90
C GLU A 132 15.50 -6.53 -2.70
N MET A 133 14.40 -5.83 -2.80
CA MET A 133 13.91 -4.96 -1.76
C MET A 133 13.45 -5.72 -0.51
N LEU A 134 12.66 -6.80 -0.66
CA LEU A 134 12.23 -7.64 0.47
C LEU A 134 13.43 -8.27 1.19
N LYS A 135 14.52 -8.59 0.46
CA LYS A 135 15.79 -9.03 1.06
C LYS A 135 16.43 -7.94 1.92
N GLN A 136 16.44 -6.69 1.45
CA GLN A 136 16.98 -5.56 2.22
C GLN A 136 16.16 -5.30 3.51
N GLU A 137 14.83 -5.38 3.40
CA GLU A 137 13.91 -5.24 4.53
C GLU A 137 14.12 -6.36 5.56
N LEU A 138 14.27 -7.61 5.09
CA LEU A 138 14.52 -8.77 5.92
C LEU A 138 15.83 -8.65 6.71
N GLU A 139 16.89 -8.13 6.09
CA GLU A 139 18.17 -7.90 6.77
C GLU A 139 18.08 -6.79 7.83
N ARG A 140 17.25 -5.76 7.63
CA ARG A 140 17.00 -4.71 8.65
C ARG A 140 16.29 -5.27 9.89
N ASN A 141 15.37 -6.21 9.69
CA ASN A 141 14.56 -6.82 10.75
C ASN A 141 15.18 -8.10 11.34
N LYS A 142 16.42 -8.46 10.96
CA LYS A 142 17.09 -9.70 11.38
C LYS A 142 17.65 -9.65 12.82
N ASN A 143 17.76 -8.44 13.38
CA ASN A 143 18.41 -8.17 14.67
C ASN A 143 17.54 -7.36 15.65
N GLU A 144 16.25 -7.17 15.35
CA GLU A 144 15.24 -6.66 16.29
C GLU A 144 14.55 -7.84 17.01
#